data_AF-A0A857MI72-F1
#
_entry.id   AF-A0A857MI72-F1
#
_cell.length_a   1.000
_cell.length_b   1.000
_cell.length_c   1.000
_cell.angle_alpha   90.00
_cell.angle_beta   90.00
_cell.angle_gamma   90.00
#
_symmetry.space_group_name_H-M   'P 1'
#
loop_
_entity.id
_entity.type
_entity.pdbx_description
1 polymer ?
#
loop_
_entity_poly.entity_id
_entity_poly.type
_entity_poly.pdbx_seq_one_letter_code
_entity_poly.pdbx_strand_id
1 'polypeptide(L)'
;MNISSCRSRARYSVDITGLRVQHTRSHDDASFVFGQRVSVITGPNGSGKTTLLEALHVALRGTSFRGSDSEFLARDEDWWRIDVRLGDEQARVVKFDSTKTSGRKQFEIDHKINYRLPVSKKYPVILFEPDDLRLLGGSPARRRQFIDTFITQINPLYTSTTRKYERALKQRNALLKQPSVTRDSLFVWDMAIAEYGAEMIRERSQIIERINQSLTDTYRSIAGTDDTATLHYSHTIIDGIQQKLANELHYNFERDSLLGFTSTGPHRHDVVAEFNGAPATTRASRGEIRSIILALKFIEVDVAESATGLSPVVLLDDVFAELDESRQQRLAEKCRGNQMFITSTGAYTGIDSATVIALD
;
A
#
# COMPACT_ATOMS: atom_id res chain seq x y z
N MET A 1 -35.63 4.83 10.49
CA MET A 1 -35.58 3.35 10.62
C MET A 1 -35.14 2.84 9.25
N ASN A 2 -33.97 2.26 9.03
CA ASN A 2 -33.30 1.19 9.75
C ASN A 2 -31.81 1.47 9.97
N ILE A 3 -31.42 1.60 11.23
CA ILE A 3 -30.07 1.33 11.72
C ILE A 3 -30.14 -0.11 12.24
N SER A 4 -29.84 -1.11 11.42
CA SER A 4 -29.56 -2.49 11.85
C SER A 4 -29.46 -3.43 10.63
N SER A 5 -28.26 -3.77 10.20
CA SER A 5 -27.78 -5.16 10.17
C SER A 5 -26.54 -5.26 9.27
N CYS A 6 -25.38 -5.48 9.89
CA CYS A 6 -24.31 -6.26 9.27
C CYS A 6 -23.48 -6.83 10.42
N ARG A 7 -24.01 -7.89 11.03
CA ARG A 7 -23.48 -9.26 10.98
C ARG A 7 -22.14 -9.43 11.68
N SER A 8 -22.25 -9.89 12.93
CA SER A 8 -21.22 -10.59 13.70
C SER A 8 -20.77 -11.87 12.98
N ARG A 9 -19.91 -11.75 11.97
CA ARG A 9 -19.00 -12.85 11.63
C ARG A 9 -17.88 -12.82 12.67
N ALA A 10 -17.51 -13.96 13.21
CA ALA A 10 -16.30 -14.08 14.01
C ALA A 10 -15.13 -13.56 13.15
N ARG A 11 -14.63 -12.38 13.50
CA ARG A 11 -13.60 -11.65 12.75
C ARG A 11 -12.27 -12.26 13.12
N TYR A 12 -11.54 -12.79 12.14
CA TYR A 12 -10.15 -13.16 12.35
C TYR A 12 -9.32 -11.87 12.28
N SER A 13 -9.14 -11.22 13.44
CA SER A 13 -8.20 -10.10 13.57
C SER A 13 -6.84 -10.65 13.95
N VAL A 14 -5.79 -10.14 13.31
CA VAL A 14 -4.46 -10.21 13.92
C VAL A 14 -4.47 -9.33 15.17
N ASP A 15 -3.93 -9.85 16.26
CA ASP A 15 -3.77 -9.12 17.50
C ASP A 15 -2.29 -9.04 17.83
N ILE A 16 -1.67 -7.92 17.52
CA ILE A 16 -0.25 -7.69 17.75
C ILE A 16 -0.09 -7.22 19.20
N THR A 17 0.43 -8.08 20.07
CA THR A 17 0.53 -7.83 21.51
C THR A 17 1.91 -7.35 21.94
N GLY A 18 2.91 -7.46 21.05
CA GLY A 18 4.24 -6.92 21.29
C GLY A 18 5.13 -6.87 20.07
N LEU A 19 6.13 -6.01 20.14
CA LEU A 19 7.14 -5.76 19.11
C LEU A 19 8.49 -5.60 19.78
N ARG A 20 9.50 -6.34 19.32
CA ARG A 20 10.90 -6.04 19.60
C ARG A 20 11.63 -5.79 18.29
N VAL A 21 12.45 -4.75 18.26
CA VAL A 21 13.30 -4.41 17.12
C VAL A 21 14.74 -4.34 17.58
N GLN A 22 15.65 -4.87 16.77
CA GLN A 22 17.08 -4.84 17.03
C GLN A 22 17.82 -4.39 15.77
N HIS A 23 18.73 -3.43 15.93
CA HIS A 23 19.62 -2.92 14.90
C HIS A 23 18.85 -2.38 13.67
N THR A 24 17.69 -1.75 13.92
CA THR A 24 16.81 -1.19 12.88
C THR A 24 16.85 0.34 12.92
N ARG A 25 17.37 0.98 11.87
CA ARG A 25 17.49 2.45 11.75
C ARG A 25 17.93 3.17 13.04
N SER A 26 16.98 3.67 13.82
CA SER A 26 17.17 4.47 15.04
C SER A 26 17.15 3.65 16.33
N HIS A 27 16.96 2.33 16.26
CA HIS A 27 16.81 1.45 17.42
C HIS A 27 17.89 0.38 17.45
N ASP A 28 18.70 0.38 18.51
CA ASP A 28 19.70 -0.67 18.79
C ASP A 28 19.01 -1.94 19.32
N ASP A 29 18.25 -1.83 20.42
CA ASP A 29 17.40 -2.90 20.94
C ASP A 29 16.24 -2.28 21.74
N ALA A 30 15.02 -2.41 21.24
CA ALA A 30 13.84 -1.84 21.87
C ALA A 30 12.67 -2.83 21.85
N SER A 31 11.94 -2.95 22.96
CA SER A 31 10.80 -3.86 23.12
C SER A 31 9.58 -3.12 23.66
N PHE A 32 8.43 -3.39 23.04
CA PHE A 32 7.16 -2.73 23.30
C PHE A 32 6.05 -3.76 23.49
N VAL A 33 5.10 -3.45 24.37
CA VAL A 33 3.90 -4.26 24.62
C VAL A 33 2.69 -3.42 24.28
N PHE A 34 1.73 -4.01 23.56
CA PHE A 34 0.50 -3.36 23.14
C PHE A 34 -0.68 -4.01 23.86
N GLY A 35 -1.30 -3.26 24.78
CA GLY A 35 -2.39 -3.78 25.61
C GLY A 35 -3.79 -3.41 25.11
N GLN A 36 -3.87 -2.54 24.10
CA GLN A 36 -5.11 -2.03 23.53
C GLN A 36 -5.08 -2.13 22.01
N ARG A 37 -6.27 -2.09 21.39
CA ARG A 37 -6.38 -2.06 19.92
C ARG A 37 -5.74 -0.82 19.31
N VAL A 38 -5.73 0.29 20.03
CA VAL A 38 -5.08 1.52 19.60
C VAL A 38 -3.79 1.72 20.40
N SER A 39 -2.67 1.89 19.69
CA SER A 39 -1.39 2.27 20.26
C SER A 39 -0.94 3.60 19.68
N VAL A 40 -0.61 4.56 20.54
CA VAL A 40 -0.05 5.86 20.16
C VAL A 40 1.42 5.89 20.57
N ILE A 41 2.28 6.04 19.59
CA ILE A 41 3.73 6.12 19.72
C ILE A 41 4.10 7.60 19.64
N THR A 42 4.49 8.18 20.77
CA THR A 42 4.86 9.59 20.91
C THR A 42 6.36 9.76 21.05
N GLY A 43 6.87 10.93 20.66
CA GLY A 43 8.29 11.28 20.83
C GLY A 43 8.75 12.34 19.85
N PRO A 44 9.92 12.96 20.06
CA PRO A 44 10.43 14.02 19.20
C PRO A 44 10.70 13.53 17.77
N ASN A 45 10.93 14.46 16.84
CA ASN A 45 11.36 14.10 15.49
C ASN A 45 12.70 13.37 15.55
N GLY A 46 12.80 12.24 14.86
CA GLY A 46 14.02 11.42 14.85
C GLY A 46 14.08 10.32 15.90
N SER A 47 13.14 10.23 16.86
CA SER A 47 13.13 9.18 17.91
C SER A 47 12.80 7.76 17.39
N GLY A 48 12.62 7.58 16.07
CA GLY A 48 12.37 6.28 15.47
C GLY A 48 10.92 5.80 15.52
N LYS A 49 9.94 6.69 15.73
CA LYS A 49 8.49 6.37 15.69
C LYS A 49 8.09 5.62 14.42
N THR A 50 8.42 6.19 13.26
CA THR A 50 8.18 5.59 11.94
C THR A 50 8.87 4.24 11.76
N THR A 51 10.04 4.03 12.39
CA THR A 51 10.76 2.75 12.34
C THR A 51 9.95 1.61 12.97
N LEU A 52 9.15 1.89 14.01
CA LEU A 52 8.27 0.90 14.61
C LEU A 52 7.12 0.52 13.66
N LEU A 53 6.50 1.50 12.99
CA LEU A 53 5.49 1.23 11.95
C LEU A 53 6.10 0.45 10.78
N GLU A 54 7.31 0.79 10.36
CA GLU A 54 8.07 0.09 9.32
C GLU A 54 8.36 -1.36 9.70
N ALA A 55 8.75 -1.62 10.96
CA ALA A 55 8.96 -2.97 11.46
C ALA A 55 7.68 -3.82 11.43
N LEU A 56 6.54 -3.26 11.85
CA LEU A 56 5.23 -3.91 11.74
C LEU A 56 4.89 -4.21 10.27
N HIS A 57 5.07 -3.24 9.37
CA HIS A 57 4.81 -3.43 7.95
C HIS A 57 5.70 -4.55 7.36
N VAL A 58 7.00 -4.58 7.68
CA VAL A 58 7.92 -5.64 7.26
C VAL A 58 7.46 -7.00 7.77
N ALA A 59 7.07 -7.11 9.04
CA ALA A 59 6.61 -8.36 9.62
C ALA A 59 5.30 -8.87 8.99
N LEU A 60 4.37 -7.98 8.65
CA LEU A 60 3.03 -8.32 8.16
C LEU A 60 2.94 -8.44 6.63
N ARG A 61 3.77 -7.71 5.89
CA ARG A 61 3.74 -7.61 4.41
C ARG A 61 5.00 -8.15 3.73
N GLY A 62 6.10 -8.24 4.47
CA GLY A 62 7.37 -8.82 4.03
C GLY A 62 8.37 -7.82 3.47
N THR A 63 8.01 -6.54 3.33
CA THR A 63 8.85 -5.47 2.75
C THR A 63 8.69 -4.19 3.54
N SER A 64 9.73 -3.34 3.53
CA SER A 64 9.61 -1.97 4.05
C SER A 64 8.82 -1.11 3.06
N PHE A 65 8.12 -0.10 3.57
CA PHE A 65 7.48 0.94 2.75
C PHE A 65 8.41 2.12 2.44
N ARG A 66 9.56 2.24 3.14
CA ARG A 66 10.53 3.34 2.97
C ARG A 66 11.73 2.97 2.12
N GLY A 67 12.03 1.69 1.95
CA GLY A 67 13.23 1.29 1.20
C GLY A 67 13.50 -0.22 1.17
N SER A 68 14.74 -0.54 0.82
CA SER A 68 15.27 -1.89 0.78
C SER A 68 15.56 -2.44 2.18
N ASP A 69 15.77 -3.76 2.27
CA ASP A 69 16.13 -4.40 3.54
C ASP A 69 17.48 -3.91 4.09
N SER A 70 18.41 -3.51 3.23
CA SER A 70 19.70 -2.93 3.62
C SER A 70 19.56 -1.51 4.16
N GLU A 71 18.66 -0.70 3.60
CA GLU A 71 18.41 0.67 4.09
C GLU A 71 17.67 0.70 5.43
N PHE A 72 17.19 -0.46 5.91
CA PHE A 72 16.53 -0.60 7.21
C PHE A 72 17.51 -0.88 8.36
N LEU A 73 18.77 -1.21 8.05
CA LEU A 73 19.82 -1.39 9.05
C LEU A 73 20.02 -0.12 9.89
N ALA A 74 20.34 -0.32 11.16
CA ALA A 74 20.94 0.72 11.98
C ALA A 74 22.33 1.10 11.42
N ARG A 75 22.82 2.26 11.83
CA ARG A 75 24.12 2.75 11.36
C ARG A 75 25.23 1.81 11.84
N ASP A 76 26.17 1.51 10.94
CA ASP A 76 27.34 0.67 11.21
C ASP A 76 27.00 -0.78 11.63
N GLU A 77 25.77 -1.24 11.32
CA GLU A 77 25.30 -2.60 11.56
C GLU A 77 25.09 -3.37 10.26
N ASP A 78 25.33 -4.69 10.30
CA ASP A 78 25.21 -5.58 9.15
C ASP A 78 23.96 -6.48 9.20
N TRP A 79 23.26 -6.51 10.33
CA TRP A 79 22.08 -7.34 10.52
C TRP A 79 20.99 -6.57 11.28
N TRP A 80 19.74 -7.00 11.13
CA TRP A 80 18.63 -6.52 11.95
C TRP A 80 17.64 -7.65 12.25
N ARG A 81 16.87 -7.46 13.32
CA ARG A 81 15.85 -8.42 13.76
C ARG A 81 14.57 -7.72 14.21
N ILE A 82 13.44 -8.34 13.87
CA ILE A 82 12.11 -7.93 14.32
C ILE A 82 11.44 -9.17 14.93
N ASP A 83 11.01 -9.08 16.18
CA ASP A 83 10.13 -10.07 16.81
C ASP A 83 8.75 -9.45 17.00
N VAL A 84 7.71 -10.07 16.44
CA VAL A 84 6.30 -9.65 16.61
C VAL A 84 5.53 -10.75 17.31
N ARG A 85 4.84 -10.42 18.42
CA ARG A 85 3.94 -11.34 19.11
C ARG A 85 2.53 -11.18 18.56
N LEU A 86 1.93 -12.29 18.13
CA LEU A 86 0.58 -12.36 17.58
C LEU A 86 -0.31 -13.21 18.50
N GLY A 87 -1.31 -12.59 19.14
CA GLY A 87 -2.18 -13.21 20.14
C GLY A 87 -1.39 -13.68 21.37
N ASP A 88 -1.83 -14.80 21.96
CA ASP A 88 -1.30 -15.26 23.24
C ASP A 88 0.09 -15.93 23.15
N GLU A 89 0.50 -16.52 22.01
CA GLU A 89 1.76 -17.31 21.99
C GLU A 89 2.55 -17.35 20.66
N GLN A 90 2.02 -16.85 19.54
CA GLN A 90 2.68 -17.04 18.24
C GLN A 90 3.64 -15.88 17.91
N ALA A 91 4.94 -16.11 18.07
CA ALA A 91 5.96 -15.17 17.65
C ALA A 91 6.26 -15.33 16.15
N ARG A 92 6.24 -14.21 15.41
CA ARG A 92 6.84 -14.08 14.09
C ARG A 92 8.17 -13.39 14.23
N VAL A 93 9.24 -14.03 13.77
CA VAL A 93 10.57 -13.43 13.77
C VAL A 93 11.02 -13.15 12.34
N VAL A 94 11.51 -11.94 12.09
CA VAL A 94 12.13 -11.56 10.82
C VAL A 94 13.58 -11.20 11.08
N LYS A 95 14.50 -11.80 10.32
CA LYS A 95 15.93 -11.56 10.42
C LYS A 95 16.45 -11.12 9.06
N PHE A 96 17.38 -10.19 9.06
CA PHE A 96 18.16 -9.81 7.89
C PHE A 96 19.64 -9.76 8.25
N ASP A 97 20.49 -10.18 7.32
CA ASP A 97 21.95 -10.17 7.44
C ASP A 97 22.56 -9.89 6.06
N SER A 98 23.20 -8.73 5.92
CA SER A 98 23.77 -8.22 4.68
C SER A 98 25.02 -9.02 4.25
N THR A 99 25.74 -9.60 5.22
CA THR A 99 27.00 -10.32 5.01
C THR A 99 26.78 -11.66 4.30
N LYS A 100 25.57 -12.22 4.40
CA LYS A 100 25.22 -13.49 3.76
C LYS A 100 25.15 -13.36 2.24
N THR A 101 25.73 -14.32 1.54
CA THR A 101 25.63 -14.40 0.06
C THR A 101 24.24 -14.83 -0.41
N SER A 102 23.54 -15.65 0.38
CA SER A 102 22.17 -16.10 0.09
C SER A 102 21.35 -16.19 1.37
N GLY A 103 20.02 -16.13 1.25
CA GLY A 103 19.14 -16.22 2.41
C GLY A 103 19.31 -15.06 3.39
N ARG A 104 19.68 -13.87 2.89
CA ARG A 104 19.89 -12.65 3.67
C ARG A 104 18.70 -12.34 4.56
N LYS A 105 17.48 -12.45 4.03
CA LYS A 105 16.23 -12.25 4.78
C LYS A 105 15.55 -13.57 5.10
N GLN A 106 15.11 -13.73 6.33
CA GLN A 106 14.45 -14.93 6.83
C GLN A 106 13.22 -14.56 7.66
N PHE A 107 12.15 -15.32 7.50
CA PHE A 107 10.92 -15.28 8.28
C PHE A 107 10.79 -16.61 9.01
N GLU A 108 10.85 -16.57 10.33
CA GLU A 108 10.58 -17.71 11.20
C GLU A 108 9.13 -17.62 11.65
N ILE A 109 8.31 -18.58 11.16
CA ILE A 109 6.87 -18.65 11.40
C ILE A 109 6.54 -20.10 11.68
N ASP A 110 5.87 -20.39 12.79
CA ASP A 110 5.48 -21.75 13.19
C ASP A 110 6.69 -22.71 13.22
N HIS A 111 7.82 -22.23 13.76
CA HIS A 111 9.11 -22.94 13.79
C HIS A 111 9.68 -23.31 12.41
N LYS A 112 9.17 -22.72 11.32
CA LYS A 112 9.67 -22.92 9.95
C LYS A 112 10.34 -21.66 9.43
N ILE A 113 11.51 -21.83 8.81
CA ILE A 113 12.24 -20.75 8.14
C ILE A 113 11.75 -20.62 6.70
N ASN A 114 11.39 -19.40 6.32
CA ASN A 114 11.00 -19.03 4.96
C ASN A 114 11.85 -17.84 4.49
N TYR A 115 12.31 -17.84 3.24
CA TYR A 115 13.08 -16.70 2.68
C TYR A 115 12.19 -15.59 2.10
N ARG A 116 10.88 -15.82 2.07
CA ARG A 116 9.85 -14.84 1.73
C ARG A 116 8.66 -15.07 2.66
N LEU A 117 7.95 -14.00 3.01
CA LEU A 117 6.72 -14.13 3.77
C LEU A 117 5.67 -14.90 2.96
N PRO A 118 5.20 -16.09 3.41
CA PRO A 118 4.19 -16.85 2.70
C PRO A 118 2.91 -16.03 2.54
N VAL A 119 2.25 -16.14 1.39
CA VAL A 119 1.01 -15.38 1.09
C VAL A 119 -0.06 -15.62 2.15
N SER A 120 -0.22 -16.87 2.61
CA SER A 120 -1.18 -17.26 3.65
C SER A 120 -0.87 -16.69 5.04
N LYS A 121 0.31 -16.11 5.24
CA LYS A 121 0.75 -15.48 6.50
C LYS A 121 0.79 -13.95 6.40
N LYS A 122 0.41 -13.37 5.27
CA LYS A 122 0.28 -11.91 5.13
C LYS A 122 -1.01 -11.43 5.78
N TYR A 123 -0.94 -10.28 6.43
CA TYR A 123 -2.12 -9.54 6.89
C TYR A 123 -2.30 -8.28 6.05
N PRO A 124 -3.53 -7.82 5.81
CA PRO A 124 -3.74 -6.52 5.18
C PRO A 124 -3.27 -5.42 6.12
N VAL A 125 -2.51 -4.47 5.58
CA VAL A 125 -1.97 -3.32 6.32
C VAL A 125 -2.31 -2.07 5.53
N ILE A 126 -3.09 -1.19 6.14
CA ILE A 126 -3.42 0.11 5.58
C ILE A 126 -2.48 1.13 6.21
N LEU A 127 -1.51 1.59 5.42
CA LEU A 127 -0.57 2.62 5.82
C LEU A 127 -1.08 3.98 5.33
N PHE A 128 -1.06 4.99 6.20
CA PHE A 128 -1.30 6.37 5.83
C PHE A 128 -0.07 7.20 6.23
N GLU A 129 0.63 7.73 5.22
CA GLU A 129 1.79 8.61 5.40
C GLU A 129 1.44 10.06 5.03
N PRO A 130 2.20 11.07 5.49
CA PRO A 130 1.90 12.47 5.20
C PRO A 130 1.92 12.77 3.69
N ASP A 131 2.77 12.08 2.93
CA ASP A 131 2.87 12.24 1.49
C ASP A 131 1.62 11.74 0.74
N ASP A 132 0.79 10.88 1.33
CA ASP A 132 -0.47 10.45 0.74
C ASP A 132 -1.44 11.62 0.57
N LEU A 133 -1.35 12.66 1.40
CA LEU A 133 -2.14 13.88 1.25
C LEU A 133 -1.87 14.63 -0.07
N ARG A 134 -0.78 14.28 -0.77
CA ARG A 134 -0.40 14.82 -2.08
C ARG A 134 -0.72 13.87 -3.23
N LEU A 135 -1.35 12.72 -2.97
CA LEU A 135 -1.61 11.67 -3.96
C LEU A 135 -2.28 12.19 -5.23
N LEU A 136 -3.38 12.93 -5.09
CA LEU A 136 -4.19 13.38 -6.24
C LEU A 136 -3.42 14.38 -7.12
N GLY A 137 -2.69 15.31 -6.50
CA GLY A 137 -1.83 16.28 -7.19
C GLY A 137 -0.47 15.72 -7.62
N GLY A 138 -0.17 14.46 -7.31
CA GLY A 138 1.10 13.81 -7.62
C GLY A 138 1.24 13.40 -9.08
N SER A 139 2.31 12.66 -9.39
CA SER A 139 2.52 12.10 -10.72
C SER A 139 1.58 10.92 -11.01
N PRO A 140 1.29 10.61 -12.29
CA PRO A 140 0.58 9.39 -12.67
C PRO A 140 1.19 8.11 -12.08
N ALA A 141 2.53 8.08 -11.95
CA ALA A 141 3.23 6.96 -11.33
C ALA A 141 2.82 6.76 -9.86
N ARG A 142 2.71 7.84 -9.09
CA ARG A 142 2.29 7.79 -7.69
C ARG A 142 0.85 7.29 -7.56
N ARG A 143 -0.05 7.75 -8.44
CA ARG A 143 -1.46 7.30 -8.45
C ARG A 143 -1.61 5.83 -8.85
N ARG A 144 -0.84 5.37 -9.84
CA ARG A 144 -0.77 3.94 -10.19
C ARG A 144 -0.23 3.10 -9.04
N GLN A 145 0.83 3.56 -8.38
CA GLN A 145 1.43 2.85 -7.24
C GLN A 145 0.44 2.72 -6.07
N PHE A 146 -0.35 3.76 -5.78
CA PHE A 146 -1.42 3.68 -4.80
C PHE A 146 -2.43 2.58 -5.14
N ILE A 147 -2.94 2.55 -6.38
CA ILE A 147 -3.89 1.52 -6.82
C ILE A 147 -3.25 0.12 -6.81
N ASP A 148 -2.02 -0.02 -7.29
CA ASP A 148 -1.30 -1.30 -7.28
C ASP A 148 -1.06 -1.82 -5.85
N THR A 149 -0.82 -0.91 -4.91
CA THR A 149 -0.66 -1.23 -3.48
C THR A 149 -1.98 -1.70 -2.90
N PHE A 150 -3.08 -0.99 -3.18
CA PHE A 150 -4.44 -1.39 -2.80
C PHE A 150 -4.77 -2.79 -3.34
N ILE A 151 -4.60 -3.05 -4.64
CA ILE A 151 -4.82 -4.39 -5.22
C ILE A 151 -3.97 -5.44 -4.52
N THR A 152 -2.70 -5.13 -4.20
CA THR A 152 -1.81 -6.06 -3.48
C THR A 152 -2.27 -6.34 -2.04
N GLN A 153 -3.04 -5.45 -1.40
CA GLN A 153 -3.65 -5.71 -0.08
C GLN A 153 -4.68 -6.84 -0.16
N ILE A 154 -5.44 -6.92 -1.25
CA ILE A 154 -6.54 -7.88 -1.43
C ILE A 154 -6.16 -9.12 -2.24
N ASN A 155 -5.23 -8.97 -3.18
CA ASN A 155 -4.76 -10.00 -4.08
C ASN A 155 -3.23 -10.04 -4.07
N PRO A 156 -2.61 -10.84 -3.17
CA PRO A 156 -1.16 -10.94 -3.08
C PRO A 156 -0.48 -11.50 -4.34
N LEU A 157 -1.21 -12.16 -5.24
CA LEU A 157 -0.68 -12.69 -6.50
C LEU A 157 -0.41 -11.56 -7.51
N TYR A 158 -1.09 -10.42 -7.38
CA TYR A 158 -0.89 -9.25 -8.24
C TYR A 158 0.57 -8.78 -8.26
N THR A 159 1.29 -8.86 -7.13
CA THR A 159 2.72 -8.53 -7.06
C THR A 159 3.58 -9.35 -8.03
N SER A 160 3.23 -10.63 -8.24
CA SER A 160 3.92 -11.47 -9.24
C SER A 160 3.66 -10.95 -10.64
N THR A 161 2.41 -10.63 -10.97
CA THR A 161 2.01 -10.09 -12.28
C THR A 161 2.73 -8.77 -12.58
N THR A 162 2.73 -7.81 -11.64
CA THR A 162 3.45 -6.53 -11.80
C THR A 162 4.94 -6.74 -12.04
N ARG A 163 5.59 -7.63 -11.27
CA ARG A 163 7.03 -7.92 -11.44
C ARG A 163 7.36 -8.55 -12.79
N LYS A 164 6.52 -9.48 -13.25
CA LYS A 164 6.71 -10.11 -14.57
C LYS A 164 6.53 -9.08 -15.69
N TYR A 165 5.51 -8.22 -15.57
CA TYR A 165 5.29 -7.11 -16.49
C TYR A 165 6.50 -6.14 -16.53
N GLU A 166 6.97 -5.68 -15.38
CA GLU A 166 8.13 -4.78 -15.28
C GLU A 166 9.41 -5.39 -15.86
N ARG A 167 9.62 -6.70 -15.63
CA ARG A 167 10.74 -7.43 -16.22
C ARG A 167 10.63 -7.47 -17.73
N ALA A 168 9.47 -7.83 -18.28
CA ALA A 168 9.26 -7.87 -19.73
C ALA A 168 9.45 -6.49 -20.36
N LEU A 169 8.88 -5.45 -19.74
CA LEU A 169 9.05 -4.05 -20.15
C LEU A 169 10.53 -3.62 -20.14
N LYS A 170 11.27 -3.97 -19.09
CA LYS A 170 12.71 -3.66 -18.98
C LYS A 170 13.52 -4.33 -20.09
N GLN A 171 13.24 -5.61 -20.38
CA GLN A 171 13.93 -6.35 -21.44
C GLN A 171 13.59 -5.78 -22.83
N ARG A 172 12.31 -5.51 -23.10
CA ARG A 172 11.88 -4.85 -24.35
C ARG A 172 12.57 -3.50 -24.53
N ASN A 173 12.56 -2.65 -23.49
CA ASN A 173 13.21 -1.33 -23.54
C ASN A 173 14.74 -1.41 -23.69
N ALA A 174 15.38 -2.48 -23.22
CA ALA A 174 16.81 -2.70 -23.44
C ALA A 174 17.09 -3.05 -24.92
N LEU A 175 16.24 -3.88 -25.53
CA LEU A 175 16.34 -4.24 -26.94
C LEU A 175 16.05 -3.07 -27.88
N LEU A 176 15.03 -2.24 -27.57
CA LEU A 176 14.70 -1.04 -28.36
C LEU A 176 15.86 -0.05 -28.49
N LYS A 177 16.83 -0.08 -27.57
CA LYS A 177 18.02 0.79 -27.61
C LYS A 177 19.15 0.23 -28.47
N GLN A 178 18.99 -0.98 -29.02
CA GLN A 178 20.00 -1.62 -29.85
C GLN A 178 19.82 -1.19 -31.32
N PRO A 179 20.91 -0.83 -32.04
CA PRO A 179 20.83 -0.41 -33.43
C PRO A 179 20.26 -1.48 -34.39
N SER A 180 20.38 -2.75 -34.03
CA SER A 180 19.96 -3.91 -34.83
C SER A 180 18.62 -4.50 -34.38
N VAL A 181 17.81 -3.76 -33.61
CA VAL A 181 16.53 -4.26 -33.11
C VAL A 181 15.57 -4.56 -34.26
N THR A 182 14.90 -5.72 -34.18
CA THR A 182 13.87 -6.14 -35.16
C THR A 182 12.57 -6.45 -34.45
N ARG A 183 11.45 -6.46 -35.19
CA ARG A 183 10.13 -6.86 -34.65
C ARG A 183 10.19 -8.25 -34.01
N ASP A 184 10.83 -9.21 -34.67
CA ASP A 184 10.94 -10.59 -34.17
C ASP A 184 11.73 -10.67 -32.86
N SER A 185 12.75 -9.83 -32.69
CA SER A 185 13.52 -9.78 -31.44
C SER A 185 12.68 -9.31 -30.24
N LEU A 186 11.60 -8.56 -30.48
CA LEU A 186 10.70 -8.05 -29.44
C LEU A 186 9.50 -8.97 -29.18
N PHE A 187 9.14 -9.86 -30.12
CA PHE A 187 7.88 -10.61 -30.11
C PHE A 187 7.59 -11.33 -28.79
N VAL A 188 8.56 -12.03 -28.22
CA VAL A 188 8.40 -12.74 -26.94
C VAL A 188 8.07 -11.77 -25.80
N TRP A 189 8.68 -10.59 -25.81
CA TRP A 189 8.42 -9.55 -24.82
C TRP A 189 7.11 -8.82 -25.08
N ASP A 190 6.72 -8.62 -26.35
CA ASP A 190 5.41 -8.07 -26.70
C ASP A 190 4.29 -8.97 -26.17
N MET A 191 4.39 -10.28 -26.36
CA MET A 191 3.41 -11.23 -25.84
C MET A 191 3.35 -11.23 -24.31
N ALA A 192 4.50 -11.18 -23.62
CA ALA A 192 4.54 -11.11 -22.17
C ALA A 192 3.97 -9.78 -21.61
N ILE A 193 4.28 -8.65 -22.24
CA ILE A 193 3.71 -7.34 -21.87
C ILE A 193 2.21 -7.33 -22.11
N ALA A 194 1.74 -7.88 -23.22
CA ALA A 194 0.31 -7.97 -23.53
C ALA A 194 -0.45 -8.84 -22.52
N GLU A 195 0.09 -10.01 -22.16
CA GLU A 195 -0.52 -10.93 -21.18
C GLU A 195 -0.63 -10.27 -19.79
N TYR A 196 0.50 -9.90 -19.19
CA TYR A 196 0.50 -9.33 -17.84
C TYR A 196 -0.11 -7.94 -17.80
N GLY A 197 0.02 -7.18 -18.89
CA GLY A 197 -0.58 -5.85 -19.01
C GLY A 197 -2.10 -5.90 -19.04
N ALA A 198 -2.68 -6.88 -19.74
CA ALA A 198 -4.13 -7.08 -19.75
C ALA A 198 -4.67 -7.47 -18.38
N GLU A 199 -3.95 -8.31 -17.63
CA GLU A 199 -4.30 -8.63 -16.23
C GLU A 199 -4.27 -7.38 -15.35
N MET A 200 -3.20 -6.57 -15.43
CA MET A 200 -3.11 -5.32 -14.66
C MET A 200 -4.23 -4.33 -14.99
N ILE A 201 -4.60 -4.18 -16.27
CA ILE A 201 -5.70 -3.30 -16.67
C ILE A 201 -7.01 -3.78 -16.05
N ARG A 202 -7.31 -5.08 -16.11
CA ARG A 202 -8.54 -5.65 -15.53
C ARG A 202 -8.63 -5.41 -14.03
N GLU A 203 -7.58 -5.76 -13.28
CA GLU A 203 -7.54 -5.60 -11.82
C GLU A 203 -7.68 -4.13 -11.42
N ARG A 204 -7.00 -3.21 -12.13
CA ARG A 204 -7.09 -1.75 -11.88
C ARG A 204 -8.47 -1.19 -12.18
N SER A 205 -9.09 -1.59 -13.28
CA SER A 205 -10.44 -1.14 -13.59
C SER A 205 -11.46 -1.67 -12.57
N GLN A 206 -11.36 -2.93 -12.17
CA GLN A 206 -12.25 -3.56 -11.18
C GLN A 206 -12.14 -2.90 -9.80
N ILE A 207 -10.92 -2.62 -9.33
CA ILE A 207 -10.76 -1.96 -8.03
C ILE A 207 -11.27 -0.52 -8.06
N ILE A 208 -11.09 0.21 -9.17
CA ILE A 208 -11.62 1.57 -9.32
C ILE A 208 -13.15 1.57 -9.31
N GLU A 209 -13.79 0.61 -10.00
CA GLU A 209 -15.23 0.42 -9.94
C GLU A 209 -15.71 0.13 -8.50
N ARG A 210 -15.02 -0.78 -7.81
CA ARG A 210 -15.33 -1.10 -6.40
C ARG A 210 -15.15 0.09 -5.46
N ILE A 211 -14.14 0.94 -5.69
CA ILE A 211 -13.95 2.18 -4.93
C ILE A 211 -15.14 3.13 -5.18
N ASN A 212 -15.54 3.31 -6.44
CA ASN A 212 -16.61 4.23 -6.80
C ASN A 212 -17.99 3.82 -6.25
N GLN A 213 -18.20 2.55 -5.87
CA GLN A 213 -19.43 2.10 -5.21
C GLN A 213 -19.70 2.81 -3.88
N SER A 214 -18.67 3.32 -3.21
CA SER A 214 -18.80 3.96 -1.89
C SER A 214 -18.04 5.29 -1.76
N LEU A 215 -17.28 5.71 -2.77
CA LEU A 215 -16.42 6.90 -2.69
C LEU A 215 -17.19 8.18 -2.36
N THR A 216 -18.25 8.47 -3.11
CA THR A 216 -19.05 9.68 -2.88
C THR A 216 -19.67 9.67 -1.48
N ASP A 217 -20.32 8.58 -1.07
CA ASP A 217 -20.98 8.54 0.24
C ASP A 217 -19.97 8.62 1.40
N THR A 218 -18.82 7.96 1.26
CA THR A 218 -17.74 8.03 2.24
C THR A 218 -17.16 9.45 2.31
N TYR A 219 -16.94 10.09 1.15
CA TYR A 219 -16.51 11.49 1.08
C TYR A 219 -17.50 12.41 1.81
N ARG A 220 -18.80 12.31 1.52
CA ARG A 220 -19.83 13.15 2.16
C ARG A 220 -19.86 12.96 3.67
N SER A 221 -19.70 11.71 4.12
CA SER A 221 -19.60 11.39 5.54
C SER A 221 -18.36 11.98 6.23
N ILE A 222 -17.35 12.45 5.49
CA ILE A 222 -16.13 13.10 5.99
C ILE A 222 -16.17 14.61 5.81
N ALA A 223 -16.63 15.09 4.66
CA ALA A 223 -16.67 16.52 4.32
C ALA A 223 -17.87 17.23 4.94
N GLY A 224 -18.97 16.53 5.19
CA GLY A 224 -20.23 17.14 5.63
C GLY A 224 -20.91 17.98 4.55
N THR A 225 -20.64 17.68 3.27
CA THR A 225 -21.22 18.36 2.10
C THR A 225 -21.91 17.35 1.19
N ASP A 226 -22.68 17.82 0.20
CA ASP A 226 -23.37 16.97 -0.78
C ASP A 226 -22.57 16.76 -2.08
N ASP A 227 -21.31 17.19 -2.11
CA ASP A 227 -20.45 17.07 -3.29
C ASP A 227 -20.21 15.60 -3.69
N THR A 228 -19.77 15.42 -4.92
CA THR A 228 -19.51 14.11 -5.54
C THR A 228 -18.02 13.93 -5.81
N ALA A 229 -17.53 12.72 -5.55
CA ALA A 229 -16.15 12.33 -5.80
C ALA A 229 -16.10 10.94 -6.44
N THR A 230 -15.35 10.83 -7.54
CA THR A 230 -15.17 9.58 -8.31
C THR A 230 -13.72 9.41 -8.76
N LEU A 231 -13.32 8.18 -9.05
CA LEU A 231 -12.05 7.84 -9.70
C LEU A 231 -12.29 7.31 -11.10
N HIS A 232 -11.43 7.70 -12.04
CA HIS A 232 -11.48 7.28 -13.44
C HIS A 232 -10.15 6.69 -13.83
N TYR A 233 -10.16 5.46 -14.35
CA TYR A 233 -8.99 4.90 -15.01
C TYR A 233 -8.93 5.43 -16.43
N SER A 234 -7.75 5.86 -16.89
CA SER A 234 -7.57 6.40 -18.24
C SER A 234 -7.71 5.34 -19.35
N HIS A 235 -8.14 4.13 -19.01
CA HIS A 235 -8.38 3.02 -19.93
C HIS A 235 -9.68 2.33 -19.56
N THR A 236 -10.46 1.95 -20.56
CA THR A 236 -11.76 1.29 -20.39
C THR A 236 -11.61 -0.22 -20.51
N ILE A 237 -12.37 -1.00 -19.73
CA ILE A 237 -12.43 -2.44 -19.94
C ILE A 237 -13.10 -2.69 -21.30
N ILE A 238 -12.42 -3.43 -22.16
CA ILE A 238 -12.90 -3.83 -23.48
C ILE A 238 -12.60 -5.30 -23.68
N ASP A 239 -13.38 -6.00 -24.50
CA ASP A 239 -13.05 -7.38 -24.86
C ASP A 239 -11.73 -7.43 -25.65
N GLY A 240 -10.96 -8.49 -25.40
CA GLY A 240 -9.71 -8.76 -26.11
C GLY A 240 -8.55 -7.81 -25.76
N ILE A 241 -8.46 -7.29 -24.53
CA ILE A 241 -7.38 -6.37 -24.09
C ILE A 241 -5.99 -6.89 -24.46
N GLN A 242 -5.72 -8.18 -24.21
CA GLN A 242 -4.43 -8.78 -24.52
C GLN A 242 -4.11 -8.72 -26.02
N GLN A 243 -5.05 -9.11 -26.88
CA GLN A 243 -4.85 -9.07 -28.33
C GLN A 243 -4.64 -7.64 -28.83
N LYS A 244 -5.42 -6.69 -28.30
CA LYS A 244 -5.28 -5.26 -28.63
C LYS A 244 -3.92 -4.72 -28.23
N LEU A 245 -3.47 -5.01 -27.00
CA LEU A 245 -2.12 -4.62 -26.55
C LEU A 245 -1.02 -5.22 -27.43
N ALA A 246 -1.11 -6.50 -27.77
CA ALA A 246 -0.13 -7.14 -28.66
C ALA A 246 -0.08 -6.46 -30.04
N ASN A 247 -1.25 -6.16 -30.61
CA ASN A 247 -1.35 -5.46 -31.90
C ASN A 247 -0.79 -4.03 -31.81
N GLU A 248 -1.10 -3.29 -30.75
CA GLU A 248 -0.58 -1.93 -30.55
C GLU A 248 0.94 -1.91 -30.37
N LEU A 249 1.49 -2.85 -29.58
CA LEU A 249 2.94 -3.01 -29.39
C LEU A 249 3.64 -3.31 -30.72
N HIS A 250 3.05 -4.20 -31.53
CA HIS A 250 3.56 -4.54 -32.86
C HIS A 250 3.49 -3.33 -33.81
N TYR A 251 2.37 -2.61 -33.83
CA TYR A 251 2.17 -1.45 -34.69
C TYR A 251 3.12 -0.29 -34.34
N ASN A 252 3.34 -0.05 -33.05
CA ASN A 252 4.17 1.06 -32.55
C ASN A 252 5.69 0.79 -32.60
N PHE A 253 6.14 -0.31 -33.21
CA PHE A 253 7.56 -0.67 -33.29
C PHE A 253 8.47 0.47 -33.76
N GLU A 254 8.18 1.11 -34.90
CA GLU A 254 9.04 2.17 -35.46
C GLU A 254 9.17 3.35 -34.49
N ARG A 255 8.04 3.75 -33.90
CA ARG A 255 8.00 4.84 -32.92
C ARG A 255 8.78 4.49 -31.67
N ASP A 256 8.57 3.30 -31.12
CA ASP A 256 9.23 2.84 -29.90
C ASP A 256 10.73 2.64 -30.09
N SER A 257 11.15 2.20 -31.28
CA SER A 257 12.56 2.06 -31.68
C SER A 257 13.27 3.41 -31.68
N LEU A 258 12.65 4.44 -32.28
CA LEU A 258 13.18 5.81 -32.28
C LEU A 258 13.25 6.41 -30.86
N LEU A 259 12.25 6.13 -30.02
CA LEU A 259 12.17 6.65 -28.65
C LEU A 259 13.10 5.89 -27.68
N GLY A 260 13.46 4.65 -27.97
CA GLY A 260 14.21 3.77 -27.07
C GLY A 260 13.40 3.32 -25.84
N PHE A 261 12.07 3.43 -25.88
CA PHE A 261 11.17 2.97 -24.82
C PHE A 261 9.78 2.61 -25.37
N THR A 262 9.09 1.72 -24.64
CA THR A 262 7.74 1.26 -24.96
C THR A 262 6.71 2.36 -24.70
N SER A 263 5.91 2.74 -25.70
CA SER A 263 4.91 3.81 -25.57
C SER A 263 3.50 3.34 -25.18
N THR A 264 3.23 2.04 -25.22
CA THR A 264 1.91 1.43 -24.98
C THR A 264 1.88 0.53 -23.74
N GLY A 265 0.79 0.60 -22.95
CA GLY A 265 0.48 -0.35 -21.89
C GLY A 265 0.20 0.29 -20.52
N PRO A 266 -0.16 -0.50 -19.48
CA PRO A 266 -0.63 0.01 -18.19
C PRO A 266 0.37 0.89 -17.42
N HIS A 267 1.66 0.82 -17.75
CA HIS A 267 2.68 1.71 -17.20
C HIS A 267 2.56 3.17 -17.68
N ARG A 268 1.79 3.42 -18.75
CA ARG A 268 1.53 4.75 -19.32
C ARG A 268 0.15 5.30 -18.94
N HIS A 269 -0.73 4.48 -18.40
CA HIS A 269 -2.09 4.87 -18.00
C HIS A 269 -2.10 5.73 -16.73
N ASP A 270 -3.23 6.32 -16.41
CA ASP A 270 -3.40 7.16 -15.23
C ASP A 270 -4.71 6.86 -14.49
N VAL A 271 -4.79 7.29 -13.25
CA VAL A 271 -5.98 7.24 -12.40
C VAL A 271 -6.28 8.67 -12.02
N VAL A 272 -7.43 9.19 -12.44
CA VAL A 272 -7.80 10.61 -12.26
C VAL A 272 -8.97 10.69 -11.31
N ALA A 273 -8.87 11.54 -10.29
CA ALA A 273 -10.01 11.86 -9.43
C ALA A 273 -10.83 12.99 -10.05
N GLU A 274 -12.14 12.81 -10.08
CA GLU A 274 -13.10 13.85 -10.42
C GLU A 274 -13.84 14.29 -9.16
N PHE A 275 -14.10 15.59 -9.08
CA PHE A 275 -14.84 16.26 -8.03
C PHE A 275 -15.90 17.16 -8.68
N ASN A 276 -17.18 16.87 -8.41
CA ASN A 276 -18.31 17.56 -9.04
C ASN A 276 -18.22 17.62 -10.58
N GLY A 277 -17.85 16.51 -11.20
CA GLY A 277 -17.78 16.34 -12.66
C GLY A 277 -16.60 17.04 -13.34
N ALA A 278 -15.60 17.52 -12.58
CA ALA A 278 -14.38 18.12 -13.11
C ALA A 278 -13.14 17.52 -12.41
N PRO A 279 -11.94 17.59 -13.00
CA PRO A 279 -10.72 17.10 -12.36
C PRO A 279 -10.54 17.69 -10.95
N ALA A 280 -10.37 16.82 -9.94
CA ALA A 280 -10.27 17.24 -8.55
C ALA A 280 -9.08 18.18 -8.30
N THR A 281 -7.99 18.02 -9.06
CA THR A 281 -6.79 18.87 -8.96
C THR A 281 -7.03 20.33 -9.34
N THR A 282 -8.06 20.62 -10.14
CA THR A 282 -8.39 21.99 -10.58
C THR A 282 -9.61 22.55 -9.85
N ARG A 283 -10.55 21.68 -9.47
CA ARG A 283 -11.84 22.09 -8.90
C ARG A 283 -11.87 22.08 -7.38
N ALA A 284 -11.22 21.11 -6.73
CA ALA A 284 -11.32 20.89 -5.30
C ALA A 284 -10.31 21.73 -4.51
N SER A 285 -10.76 22.28 -3.38
CA SER A 285 -9.92 22.92 -2.38
C SER A 285 -9.00 21.91 -1.70
N ARG A 286 -7.99 22.42 -0.97
CA ARG A 286 -7.06 21.55 -0.21
C ARG A 286 -7.79 20.67 0.82
N GLY A 287 -8.82 21.19 1.49
CA GLY A 287 -9.61 20.44 2.47
C GLY A 287 -10.47 19.35 1.83
N GLU A 288 -11.01 19.61 0.64
CA GLU A 288 -11.79 18.65 -0.14
C GLU A 288 -10.88 17.53 -0.67
N ILE A 289 -9.71 17.85 -1.21
CA ILE A 289 -8.70 16.86 -1.62
C ILE A 289 -8.32 15.94 -0.45
N ARG A 290 -8.06 16.51 0.74
CA ARG A 290 -7.77 15.73 1.95
C ARG A 290 -8.93 14.80 2.32
N SER A 291 -10.17 15.26 2.16
CA SER A 291 -11.37 14.46 2.43
C SER A 291 -11.54 13.31 1.42
N ILE A 292 -11.22 13.53 0.14
CA ILE A 292 -11.18 12.47 -0.87
C ILE A 292 -10.13 11.42 -0.50
N ILE A 293 -8.92 11.86 -0.12
CA ILE A 293 -7.83 10.94 0.24
C ILE A 293 -8.18 10.12 1.49
N LEU A 294 -8.78 10.75 2.50
CA LEU A 294 -9.26 10.05 3.70
C LEU A 294 -10.36 9.04 3.35
N ALA A 295 -11.31 9.41 2.48
CA ALA A 295 -12.34 8.51 1.99
C ALA A 295 -11.74 7.28 1.29
N LEU A 296 -10.72 7.49 0.44
CA LEU A 296 -10.01 6.42 -0.23
C LEU A 296 -9.35 5.45 0.78
N LYS A 297 -8.74 5.96 1.85
CA LYS A 297 -8.15 5.12 2.90
C LYS A 297 -9.19 4.34 3.70
N PHE A 298 -10.36 4.92 3.99
CA PHE A 298 -11.46 4.18 4.63
C PHE A 298 -12.01 3.07 3.74
N ILE A 299 -12.14 3.35 2.45
CA ILE A 299 -12.55 2.35 1.47
C ILE A 299 -11.50 1.27 1.35
N GLU A 300 -10.21 1.60 1.45
CA GLU A 300 -9.12 0.62 1.51
C GLU A 300 -9.29 -0.37 2.66
N VAL A 301 -9.62 0.13 3.85
CA VAL A 301 -9.92 -0.69 5.03
C VAL A 301 -11.11 -1.63 4.75
N ASP A 302 -12.26 -1.07 4.34
CA ASP A 302 -13.51 -1.82 4.15
C ASP A 302 -13.40 -2.86 3.02
N VAL A 303 -12.72 -2.51 1.91
CA VAL A 303 -12.49 -3.40 0.77
C VAL A 303 -11.49 -4.49 1.13
N ALA A 304 -10.43 -4.18 1.87
CA ALA A 304 -9.47 -5.18 2.31
C ALA A 304 -10.09 -6.21 3.25
N GLU A 305 -10.89 -5.76 4.22
CA GLU A 305 -11.59 -6.64 5.14
C GLU A 305 -12.59 -7.53 4.41
N SER A 306 -13.41 -6.96 3.52
CA SER A 306 -14.41 -7.73 2.77
C SER A 306 -13.81 -8.71 1.77
N ALA A 307 -12.66 -8.40 1.16
CA ALA A 307 -12.00 -9.29 0.21
C ALA A 307 -11.22 -10.43 0.88
N THR A 308 -10.58 -10.16 2.02
CA THR A 308 -9.68 -11.13 2.67
C THR A 308 -10.32 -11.87 3.84
N GLY A 309 -11.41 -11.34 4.41
CA GLY A 309 -12.00 -11.81 5.66
C GLY A 309 -11.16 -11.49 6.91
N LEU A 310 -10.06 -10.74 6.76
CA LEU A 310 -9.15 -10.34 7.82
C LEU A 310 -9.31 -8.85 8.12
N SER A 311 -9.39 -8.51 9.40
CA SER A 311 -9.37 -7.10 9.80
C SER A 311 -7.96 -6.53 9.57
N PRO A 312 -7.81 -5.44 8.78
CA PRO A 312 -6.50 -4.84 8.53
C PRO A 312 -5.93 -4.16 9.77
N VAL A 313 -4.60 -4.16 9.84
CA VAL A 313 -3.83 -3.32 10.76
C VAL A 313 -3.69 -1.94 10.11
N VAL A 314 -4.01 -0.89 10.86
CA VAL A 314 -3.94 0.49 10.37
C VAL A 314 -2.71 1.17 10.96
N LEU A 315 -1.82 1.66 10.11
CA LEU A 315 -0.60 2.38 10.49
C LEU A 315 -0.75 3.83 10.05
N LEU A 316 -0.69 4.77 10.99
CA LEU A 316 -0.92 6.19 10.75
C LEU A 316 0.36 6.94 11.15
N ASP A 317 1.15 7.33 10.15
CA ASP A 317 2.48 7.89 10.36
C ASP A 317 2.46 9.42 10.36
N ASP A 318 2.42 10.06 11.54
CA ASP A 318 2.38 11.52 11.73
C ASP A 318 1.25 12.24 10.95
N VAL A 319 0.25 11.51 10.44
CA VAL A 319 -0.85 12.07 9.64
C VAL A 319 -1.91 12.77 10.49
N PHE A 320 -2.07 12.38 11.76
CA PHE A 320 -3.10 13.01 12.60
C PHE A 320 -2.88 14.52 12.76
N ALA A 321 -1.64 14.97 12.91
CA ALA A 321 -1.33 16.39 13.03
C ALA A 321 -1.73 17.23 11.80
N GLU A 322 -1.89 16.59 10.64
CA GLU A 322 -2.31 17.24 9.38
C GLU A 322 -3.83 17.29 9.19
N LEU A 323 -4.58 16.59 10.04
CA LEU A 323 -6.04 16.54 10.06
C LEU A 323 -6.58 17.45 11.16
N ASP A 324 -7.69 18.15 10.88
CA ASP A 324 -8.46 18.84 11.92
C ASP A 324 -9.18 17.85 12.83
N GLU A 325 -9.57 18.32 14.01
CA GLU A 325 -10.18 17.53 15.08
C GLU A 325 -11.40 16.72 14.62
N SER A 326 -12.26 17.29 13.76
CA SER A 326 -13.45 16.59 13.28
C SER A 326 -13.09 15.38 12.40
N ARG A 327 -12.05 15.49 11.58
CA ARG A 327 -11.54 14.40 10.74
C ARG A 327 -10.78 13.37 11.56
N GLN A 328 -10.04 13.78 12.58
CA GLN A 328 -9.37 12.87 13.52
C GLN A 328 -10.38 11.98 14.26
N GLN A 329 -11.47 12.56 14.75
CA GLN A 329 -12.54 11.81 15.42
C GLN A 329 -13.19 10.78 14.47
N ARG A 330 -13.51 11.17 13.23
CA ARG A 330 -14.10 10.25 12.24
C ARG A 330 -13.15 9.10 11.87
N LEU A 331 -11.85 9.39 11.72
CA LEU A 331 -10.80 8.39 11.50
C LEU A 331 -10.71 7.41 12.68
N ALA A 332 -10.67 7.92 13.91
CA ALA A 332 -10.66 7.10 15.10
C ALA A 332 -11.90 6.20 15.18
N GLU A 333 -13.10 6.76 14.96
CA GLU A 333 -14.39 6.04 15.00
C GLU A 333 -14.49 4.92 13.97
N LYS A 334 -14.18 5.23 12.70
CA LYS A 334 -14.27 4.27 11.60
C LYS A 334 -13.29 3.10 11.79
N CYS A 335 -12.14 3.35 12.39
CA CYS A 335 -11.10 2.35 12.62
C CYS A 335 -11.13 1.70 14.02
N ARG A 336 -12.12 1.99 14.89
CA ARG A 336 -12.22 1.40 16.25
C ARG A 336 -12.21 -0.14 16.26
N GLY A 337 -12.73 -0.75 15.19
CA GLY A 337 -12.74 -2.21 15.03
C GLY A 337 -11.41 -2.81 14.59
N ASN A 338 -10.44 -2.00 14.17
CA ASN A 338 -9.13 -2.41 13.68
C ASN A 338 -8.09 -2.29 14.79
N GLN A 339 -6.92 -2.91 14.58
CA GLN A 339 -5.76 -2.61 15.42
C GLN A 339 -5.00 -1.45 14.76
N MET A 340 -4.72 -0.40 15.52
CA MET A 340 -4.19 0.87 15.03
C MET A 340 -2.88 1.21 15.74
N PHE A 341 -1.90 1.65 14.95
CA PHE A 341 -0.65 2.21 15.45
C PHE A 341 -0.48 3.62 14.88
N ILE A 342 -0.38 4.61 15.77
CA ILE A 342 -0.36 6.03 15.43
C ILE A 342 0.96 6.61 15.89
N THR A 343 1.67 7.33 15.03
CA THR A 343 2.83 8.13 15.45
C THR A 343 2.44 9.60 15.58
N SER A 344 3.01 10.27 16.58
CA SER A 344 2.78 11.69 16.85
C SER A 344 3.98 12.33 17.54
N THR A 345 4.23 13.61 17.29
CA THR A 345 5.23 14.40 18.02
C THR A 345 4.73 14.96 19.35
N GLY A 346 3.41 15.03 19.54
CA GLY A 346 2.77 15.60 20.73
C GLY A 346 1.77 14.66 21.39
N ALA A 347 1.24 15.10 22.54
CA ALA A 347 0.17 14.41 23.25
C ALA A 347 -1.06 14.28 22.35
N TYR A 348 -1.56 13.06 22.22
CA TYR A 348 -2.70 12.75 21.38
C TYR A 348 -4.00 12.90 22.18
N THR A 349 -4.89 13.81 21.76
CA THR A 349 -6.20 14.04 22.36
C THR A 349 -7.29 13.60 21.39
N GLY A 350 -7.97 12.49 21.67
CA GLY A 350 -9.07 12.02 20.80
C GLY A 350 -9.41 10.53 20.87
N ILE A 351 -8.66 9.73 21.62
CA ILE A 351 -8.97 8.31 21.87
C ILE A 351 -8.81 8.03 23.36
N ASP A 352 -9.93 7.72 24.03
CA ASP A 352 -9.98 7.51 25.48
C ASP A 352 -9.35 6.18 25.93
N SER A 353 -9.13 5.24 25.00
CA SER A 353 -8.58 3.89 25.27
C SER A 353 -7.42 3.55 24.33
N ALA A 354 -6.25 4.13 24.60
CA ALA A 354 -5.03 3.84 23.86
C ALA A 354 -3.88 3.43 24.77
N THR A 355 -3.05 2.48 24.32
CA THR A 355 -1.71 2.28 24.89
C THR A 355 -0.81 3.41 24.39
N VAL A 356 -0.20 4.17 25.30
CA VAL A 356 0.74 5.25 24.95
C VAL A 356 2.16 4.73 25.15
N ILE A 357 2.99 4.85 24.11
CA ILE A 357 4.40 4.48 24.10
C ILE A 357 5.19 5.76 23.85
N ALA A 358 5.89 6.24 24.87
CA ALA A 358 6.81 7.37 24.74
C ALA A 358 8.19 6.86 24.31
N LEU A 359 8.72 7.43 23.23
CA LEU A 359 10.10 7.28 22.80
C LEU A 359 10.87 8.55 23.18
N ASP A 360 12.06 8.36 23.74
CA ASP A 360 12.97 9.44 24.12
C ASP A 360 13.74 10.02 22.92
#